data_AF-A0A183A0N3-F1
#
_entry.id   AF-A0A183A0N3-F1
#
_cell.length_a   1.000
_cell.length_b   1.000
_cell.length_c   1.000
_cell.angle_alpha   90.00
_cell.angle_beta   90.00
_cell.angle_gamma   90.00
#
_symmetry.space_group_name_H-M   'P 1'
#
loop_
_entity.id
_entity.type
_entity.pdbx_description
1 polymer ?
#
loop_
_entity_poly.entity_id
_entity_poly.type
_entity_poly.pdbx_seq_one_letter_code
_entity_poly.pdbx_strand_id
1 'polypeptide(L)'
;LAMSLSATDLIPRSITPTPREVDPGSNVSGESRSGPTCYAIGPKCLAKERFQLTVRFQTVTGLTSLIPLERELSSEGPPGFYLSCELLGSACSSKRFDNLAQHSFRADEHTVYVKSTVSILRAYFAQSTPLTVNLCYGSRSLAHALIPIDKLIRPNDRLLNESALLEGKYEVSCCQTVHYHTRTSA
;
A
#
# COMPACT_ATOMS: atom_id res chain seq x y z
N LEU A 1 10.15 -21.03 26.10
CA LEU A 1 8.69 -20.82 25.99
C LEU A 1 8.43 -20.00 24.74
N ALA A 2 8.09 -20.65 23.63
CA ALA A 2 7.61 -19.93 22.45
C ALA A 2 6.16 -19.50 22.74
N MET A 3 5.93 -18.21 22.97
CA MET A 3 4.57 -17.72 23.04
C MET A 3 3.95 -17.82 21.64
N SER A 4 2.85 -18.56 21.53
CA SER A 4 2.06 -18.61 20.30
C SER A 4 1.37 -17.26 20.14
N LEU A 5 1.64 -16.55 19.04
CA LEU A 5 0.90 -15.33 18.69
C LEU A 5 -0.53 -15.71 18.33
N SER A 6 -1.51 -14.95 18.83
CA SER A 6 -2.91 -15.08 18.40
C SER A 6 -3.19 -14.18 17.19
N ALA A 7 -4.27 -14.46 16.45
CA ALA A 7 -4.71 -13.60 15.35
C ALA A 7 -4.98 -12.15 15.82
N THR A 8 -5.49 -11.99 17.04
CA THR A 8 -5.77 -10.67 17.65
C THR A 8 -4.51 -9.86 17.92
N ASP A 9 -3.37 -10.53 18.20
CA ASP A 9 -2.09 -9.86 18.41
C ASP A 9 -1.54 -9.21 17.12
N LEU A 10 -1.99 -9.68 15.97
CA LEU A 10 -1.54 -9.22 14.66
C LEU A 10 -2.40 -8.08 14.09
N ILE A 11 -3.45 -7.65 14.81
CA ILE A 11 -4.26 -6.52 14.39
C ILE A 11 -3.46 -5.21 14.59
N PRO A 12 -3.19 -4.43 13.52
CA PRO A 12 -2.53 -3.13 13.66
C PRO A 12 -3.38 -2.18 14.50
N ARG A 13 -2.75 -1.53 15.48
CA ARG A 13 -3.41 -0.51 16.32
C ARG A 13 -2.75 0.83 16.08
N SER A 14 -3.53 1.83 15.70
CA SER A 14 -3.06 3.22 15.65
C SER A 14 -2.62 3.65 17.05
N ILE A 15 -1.46 4.28 17.14
CA ILE A 15 -0.91 4.81 18.38
C ILE A 15 -0.51 6.27 18.20
N THR A 16 -0.81 7.09 19.20
CA THR A 16 -0.30 8.46 19.24
C THR A 16 1.19 8.42 19.55
N PRO A 17 2.05 9.02 18.70
CA PRO A 17 3.48 9.13 19.02
C PRO A 17 3.64 9.94 20.30
N THR A 18 4.45 9.45 21.24
CA THR A 18 4.72 10.19 22.48
C THR A 18 5.66 11.37 22.19
N PRO A 19 5.58 12.50 22.91
CA PRO A 19 6.35 13.71 22.58
C PRO A 19 7.88 13.54 22.59
N ARG A 20 8.39 12.50 23.26
CA ARG A 20 9.84 12.15 23.26
C ARG A 20 10.29 11.38 22.00
N GLU A 21 9.37 11.09 21.10
CA GLU A 21 9.58 10.30 19.87
C GLU A 21 9.54 11.15 18.60
N VAL A 22 9.39 12.48 18.72
CA VAL A 22 9.48 13.44 17.61
C VAL A 22 10.91 13.98 17.58
N ASP A 23 11.61 13.75 16.48
CA ASP A 23 12.96 14.30 16.28
C ASP A 23 12.95 15.84 16.41
N PRO A 24 13.89 16.45 17.16
CA PRO A 24 13.95 17.91 17.34
C PRO A 24 14.29 18.70 16.06
N GLY A 25 14.42 18.03 14.90
CA GLY A 25 14.67 18.66 13.60
C GLY A 25 13.43 18.96 12.75
N SER A 26 12.22 18.51 13.14
CA SER A 26 11.02 18.79 12.35
C SER A 26 10.48 20.19 12.67
N ASN A 27 11.04 21.22 12.03
CA ASN A 27 10.40 22.54 11.98
C ASN A 27 9.03 22.41 11.33
N VAL A 28 7.98 22.69 12.11
CA VAL A 28 6.60 22.75 11.63
C VAL A 28 6.10 24.16 11.82
N SER A 29 6.35 25.00 10.81
CA SER A 29 5.59 26.23 10.68
C SER A 29 4.13 25.84 10.41
N GLY A 30 3.23 26.47 11.15
CA GLY A 30 1.85 26.05 11.33
C GLY A 30 1.06 25.93 10.04
N GLU A 31 0.64 24.71 9.75
CA GLU A 31 -0.55 24.33 8.99
C GLU A 31 -0.99 22.98 9.57
N SER A 32 -2.29 22.81 9.79
CA SER A 32 -2.91 21.68 10.51
C SER A 32 -2.24 20.33 10.21
N ARG A 33 -1.36 19.85 11.11
CA ARG A 33 -0.49 18.70 10.83
C ARG A 33 -0.91 17.49 11.67
N SER A 34 -1.73 16.63 11.08
CA SER A 34 -1.81 15.22 11.50
C SER A 34 -0.37 14.70 11.60
N GLY A 35 0.04 14.25 12.78
CA GLY A 35 1.39 13.71 13.00
C GLY A 35 1.66 12.47 12.13
N PRO A 36 2.91 12.00 12.07
CA PRO A 36 3.23 10.77 11.33
C PRO A 36 2.37 9.61 11.85
N THR A 37 1.72 8.88 10.94
CA THR A 37 0.85 7.76 11.32
C THR A 37 1.71 6.62 11.85
N CYS A 38 1.47 6.25 13.12
CA CYS A 38 2.23 5.22 13.81
C CYS A 38 1.30 4.08 14.25
N TYR A 39 1.74 2.85 14.04
CA TYR A 39 1.02 1.64 14.36
C TYR A 39 1.83 0.75 15.32
N ALA A 40 1.15 -0.07 16.10
CA ALA A 40 1.76 -1.16 16.87
C ALA A 40 1.14 -2.50 16.47
N ILE A 41 2.01 -3.47 16.13
CA ILE A 41 1.63 -4.84 15.79
C ILE A 41 2.34 -5.79 16.75
N GLY A 42 1.59 -6.66 17.41
CA GLY A 42 2.08 -7.61 18.40
C GLY A 42 1.80 -7.22 19.86
N PRO A 43 2.11 -8.12 20.82
CA PRO A 43 1.94 -7.84 22.23
C PRO A 43 2.77 -6.63 22.68
N LYS A 44 2.18 -5.75 23.51
CA LYS A 44 2.84 -4.51 23.99
C LYS A 44 4.18 -4.76 24.69
N CYS A 45 4.33 -5.91 25.34
CA CYS A 45 5.56 -6.30 26.02
C CYS A 45 6.69 -6.74 25.06
N LEU A 46 6.38 -7.05 23.80
CA LEU A 46 7.31 -7.57 22.80
C LEU A 46 7.59 -6.57 21.67
N ALA A 47 6.61 -5.75 21.27
CA ALA A 47 6.73 -4.77 20.20
C ALA A 47 7.56 -3.54 20.61
N LYS A 48 8.90 -3.68 20.62
CA LYS A 48 9.83 -2.66 21.11
C LYS A 48 10.66 -1.98 20.01
N GLU A 49 10.80 -2.62 18.86
CA GLU A 49 11.58 -2.09 17.74
C GLU A 49 10.69 -1.18 16.87
N ARG A 50 11.31 -0.19 16.21
CA ARG A 50 10.63 0.73 15.29
C ARG A 50 11.05 0.42 13.86
N PHE A 51 10.06 0.28 13.00
CA PHE A 51 10.23 0.02 11.58
C PHE A 51 9.59 1.15 10.77
N GLN A 52 10.21 1.45 9.64
CA GLN A 52 9.62 2.28 8.60
C GLN A 52 9.08 1.35 7.51
N LEU A 53 7.80 1.46 7.21
CA LEU A 53 7.17 0.74 6.10
C LEU A 53 6.80 1.73 5.02
N THR A 54 7.39 1.54 3.84
CA THR A 54 7.35 2.50 2.76
C THR A 54 6.79 1.85 1.50
N VAL A 55 5.78 2.50 0.89
CA VAL A 55 5.27 2.17 -0.44
C VAL A 55 5.66 3.29 -1.39
N ARG A 56 6.25 2.92 -2.52
CA ARG A 56 6.66 3.85 -3.56
C ARG A 56 6.12 3.41 -4.90
N PHE A 57 5.39 4.30 -5.57
CA PHE A 57 5.03 4.11 -6.97
C PHE A 57 6.18 4.63 -7.85
N GLN A 58 6.60 3.83 -8.84
CA GLN A 58 7.72 4.19 -9.71
C GLN A 58 7.23 4.51 -11.13
N THR A 59 6.57 3.57 -11.77
CA THR A 59 6.06 3.71 -13.13
C THR A 59 4.78 2.93 -13.33
N VAL A 60 3.91 3.45 -14.19
CA VAL A 60 2.76 2.74 -14.72
C VAL A 60 2.72 2.89 -16.24
N THR A 61 2.42 1.80 -16.95
CA THR A 61 2.51 1.72 -18.42
C THR A 61 1.45 0.80 -18.98
N GLY A 62 1.07 1.00 -20.24
CA GLY A 62 0.18 0.08 -20.97
C GLY A 62 -1.28 0.10 -20.49
N LEU A 63 -1.75 1.23 -19.98
CA LEU A 63 -3.12 1.35 -19.48
C LEU A 63 -4.15 1.62 -20.59
N THR A 64 -3.69 1.98 -21.79
CA THR A 64 -4.55 2.38 -22.93
C THR A 64 -5.57 1.31 -23.33
N SER A 65 -5.27 0.03 -23.13
CA SER A 65 -6.18 -1.08 -23.45
C SER A 65 -7.17 -1.42 -22.32
N LEU A 66 -6.97 -0.89 -21.12
CA LEU A 66 -7.76 -1.24 -19.94
C LEU A 66 -8.92 -0.28 -19.66
N ILE A 67 -8.86 0.94 -20.20
CA ILE A 67 -9.76 2.03 -19.81
C ILE A 67 -10.76 2.31 -20.93
N PRO A 68 -12.08 2.20 -20.68
CA PRO A 68 -13.09 2.66 -21.64
C PRO A 68 -12.89 4.15 -21.95
N LEU A 69 -12.94 4.52 -23.23
CA LEU A 69 -12.71 5.86 -23.79
C LEU A 69 -13.14 7.00 -22.84
N GLU A 70 -12.33 8.06 -22.72
CA GLU A 70 -12.41 9.08 -21.66
C GLU A 70 -13.78 9.77 -21.48
N ARG A 71 -14.68 9.67 -22.48
CA ARG A 71 -16.02 10.27 -22.45
C ARG A 71 -16.89 9.79 -21.29
N GLU A 72 -16.79 8.54 -20.84
CA GLU A 72 -17.61 8.02 -19.71
C GLU A 72 -17.07 8.43 -18.33
N LEU A 73 -15.80 8.84 -18.23
CA LEU A 73 -15.14 9.08 -16.95
C LEU A 73 -15.31 10.53 -16.46
N SER A 74 -15.64 11.46 -17.35
CA SER A 74 -15.81 12.89 -17.07
C SER A 74 -16.80 13.22 -15.94
N SER A 75 -17.75 12.32 -15.63
CA SER A 75 -18.75 12.49 -14.56
C SER A 75 -18.28 12.07 -13.17
N GLU A 76 -17.12 11.39 -13.05
CA GLU A 76 -16.71 10.69 -11.83
C GLU A 76 -15.89 11.55 -10.84
N GLY A 77 -15.70 12.85 -11.13
CA GLY A 77 -15.03 13.79 -10.25
C GLY A 77 -13.82 14.50 -10.89
N PRO A 78 -12.81 14.90 -10.10
CA PRO A 78 -11.63 15.60 -10.61
C PRO A 78 -10.91 14.78 -11.67
N PRO A 79 -10.51 15.39 -12.80
CA PRO A 79 -9.86 14.66 -13.89
C PRO A 79 -8.50 14.10 -13.46
N GLY A 80 -8.14 13.01 -14.12
CA GLY A 80 -6.84 12.35 -14.00
C GLY A 80 -6.89 11.03 -13.25
N PHE A 81 -6.06 10.11 -13.72
CA PHE A 81 -5.86 8.79 -13.13
C PHE A 81 -4.93 8.86 -11.93
N TYR A 82 -5.10 7.98 -10.96
CA TYR A 82 -4.16 7.84 -9.84
C TYR A 82 -4.10 6.39 -9.37
N LEU A 83 -2.98 6.01 -8.75
CA LEU A 83 -2.84 4.76 -8.05
C LEU A 83 -3.22 4.94 -6.59
N SER A 84 -3.92 3.97 -6.01
CA SER A 84 -4.23 3.96 -4.58
C SER A 84 -4.08 2.58 -3.97
N CYS A 85 -3.68 2.53 -2.71
CA CYS A 85 -3.67 1.31 -1.91
C CYS A 85 -3.88 1.65 -0.44
N GLU A 86 -4.06 0.64 0.41
CA GLU A 86 -4.16 0.81 1.85
C GLU A 86 -3.04 0.04 2.54
N LEU A 87 -2.24 0.75 3.33
CA LEU A 87 -1.11 0.20 4.06
C LEU A 87 -1.39 0.31 5.57
N LEU A 88 -1.65 -0.82 6.23
CA LEU A 88 -2.01 -0.88 7.66
C LEU A 88 -3.24 -0.02 8.03
N GLY A 89 -4.20 0.16 7.11
CA GLY A 89 -5.33 1.06 7.31
C GLY A 89 -5.08 2.52 6.91
N SER A 90 -3.87 2.86 6.47
CA SER A 90 -3.55 4.19 5.94
C SER A 90 -3.73 4.23 4.43
N ALA A 91 -4.54 5.17 3.95
CA ALA A 91 -4.74 5.36 2.52
C ALA A 91 -3.50 6.01 1.89
N CYS A 92 -2.95 5.35 0.87
CA CYS A 92 -1.82 5.84 0.07
C CYS A 92 -2.32 6.14 -1.34
N SER A 93 -1.99 7.31 -1.89
CA SER A 93 -2.38 7.70 -3.25
C SER A 93 -1.25 8.39 -4.00
N SER A 94 -1.08 8.07 -5.28
CA SER A 94 -0.14 8.77 -6.14
C SER A 94 -0.67 10.16 -6.52
N LYS A 95 0.20 10.99 -7.09
CA LYS A 95 -0.23 12.14 -7.89
C LYS A 95 -1.08 11.67 -9.06
N ARG A 96 -1.98 12.56 -9.48
CA ARG A 96 -2.80 12.33 -10.67
C ARG A 96 -1.97 12.45 -11.94
N PHE A 97 -2.33 11.67 -12.96
CA PHE A 97 -1.68 11.66 -14.26
C PHE A 97 -2.71 11.39 -15.37
N ASP A 98 -2.43 11.88 -16.58
CA ASP A 98 -3.33 11.73 -17.73
C ASP A 98 -2.76 10.82 -18.82
N ASN A 99 -1.45 10.59 -18.84
CA ASN A 99 -0.81 9.76 -19.86
C ASN A 99 -0.96 8.26 -19.54
N LEU A 100 -1.83 7.58 -20.29
CA LEU A 100 -2.11 6.15 -20.15
C LEU A 100 -1.09 5.23 -20.83
N ALA A 101 -0.29 5.74 -21.77
CA ALA A 101 0.76 4.95 -22.40
C ALA A 101 1.88 4.67 -21.40
N GLN A 102 2.35 5.73 -20.73
CA GLN A 102 3.39 5.66 -19.71
C GLN A 102 3.39 6.90 -18.81
N HIS A 103 3.47 6.67 -17.50
CA HIS A 103 3.72 7.71 -16.51
C HIS A 103 4.78 7.25 -15.50
N SER A 104 5.64 8.18 -15.08
CA SER A 104 6.69 7.95 -14.08
C SER A 104 6.50 8.90 -12.92
N PHE A 105 6.39 8.35 -11.72
CA PHE A 105 6.14 9.11 -10.51
C PHE A 105 7.45 9.65 -9.94
N ARG A 106 7.47 10.94 -9.59
CA ARG A 106 8.61 11.60 -8.94
C ARG A 106 8.29 11.80 -7.46
N ALA A 107 8.97 11.01 -6.62
CA ALA A 107 8.90 11.06 -5.16
C ALA A 107 7.49 10.80 -4.57
N ASP A 108 6.70 9.92 -5.20
CA ASP A 108 5.43 9.48 -4.64
C ASP A 108 5.69 8.29 -3.70
N GLU A 109 6.08 8.64 -2.49
CA GLU A 109 6.36 7.74 -1.39
C GLU A 109 5.35 7.97 -0.25
N HIS A 110 4.81 6.88 0.28
CA HIS A 110 4.00 6.88 1.49
C HIS A 110 4.69 6.04 2.55
N THR A 111 4.90 6.64 3.70
CA THR A 111 5.65 6.03 4.80
C THR A 111 4.79 6.02 6.06
N VAL A 112 4.67 4.83 6.65
CA VAL A 112 4.05 4.61 7.96
C VAL A 112 5.07 4.01 8.93
N TYR A 113 4.93 4.31 10.21
CA TYR A 113 5.84 3.81 11.24
C TYR A 113 5.19 2.69 12.02
N VAL A 114 5.94 1.63 12.30
CA VAL A 114 5.41 0.44 12.97
C VAL A 114 6.29 0.06 14.16
N LYS A 115 5.68 -0.07 15.34
CA LYS A 115 6.31 -0.67 16.51
C LYS A 115 6.02 -2.17 16.53
N SER A 116 7.05 -2.99 16.43
CA SER A 116 6.91 -4.45 16.40
C SER A 116 8.25 -5.17 16.67
N THR A 117 8.38 -6.40 16.18
CA THR A 117 9.65 -7.12 16.00
C THR A 117 9.63 -7.77 14.62
N VAL A 118 10.80 -8.13 14.07
CA VAL A 118 10.87 -8.78 12.75
C VAL A 118 10.02 -10.05 12.67
N SER A 119 10.05 -10.88 13.72
CA SER A 119 9.27 -12.13 13.79
C SER A 119 7.76 -11.88 13.74
N ILE A 120 7.29 -10.84 14.44
CA ILE A 120 5.86 -10.47 14.47
C ILE A 120 5.43 -9.87 13.13
N LEU A 121 6.23 -8.97 12.55
CA LEU A 121 5.94 -8.40 11.22
C LEU A 121 5.90 -9.48 10.15
N ARG A 122 6.82 -10.46 10.20
CA ARG A 122 6.78 -11.59 9.27
C ARG A 122 5.50 -12.40 9.43
N ALA A 123 5.10 -12.70 10.67
CA ALA A 123 3.85 -13.41 10.94
C ALA A 123 2.62 -12.62 10.48
N TYR A 124 2.64 -11.29 10.61
CA TYR A 124 1.62 -10.39 10.10
C TYR A 124 1.51 -10.46 8.58
N PHE A 125 2.61 -10.25 7.85
CA PHE A 125 2.60 -10.26 6.38
C PHE A 125 2.28 -11.64 5.81
N ALA A 126 2.70 -12.72 6.47
CA ALA A 126 2.36 -14.09 6.07
C ALA A 126 0.85 -14.40 6.18
N GLN A 127 0.11 -13.67 7.03
CA GLN A 127 -1.34 -13.82 7.19
C GLN A 127 -2.15 -12.74 6.48
N SER A 128 -1.50 -11.68 6.00
CA SER A 128 -2.17 -10.60 5.28
C SER A 128 -2.57 -11.02 3.88
N THR A 129 -3.66 -10.46 3.39
CA THR A 129 -3.98 -10.51 1.96
C THR A 129 -2.89 -9.80 1.16
N PRO A 130 -2.71 -10.13 -0.13
CA PRO A 130 -1.91 -9.32 -1.03
C PRO A 130 -2.29 -7.85 -0.93
N LEU A 131 -1.31 -6.96 -0.99
CA LEU A 131 -1.57 -5.53 -1.05
C LEU A 131 -2.21 -5.22 -2.40
N THR A 132 -3.45 -4.73 -2.39
CA THR A 132 -4.17 -4.35 -3.61
C THR A 132 -3.85 -2.91 -3.96
N VAL A 133 -3.25 -2.71 -5.14
CA VAL A 133 -3.03 -1.39 -5.73
C VAL A 133 -4.07 -1.16 -6.81
N ASN A 134 -4.97 -0.20 -6.60
CA ASN A 134 -6.03 0.16 -7.53
C ASN A 134 -5.56 1.27 -8.47
N LEU A 135 -5.89 1.13 -9.74
CA LEU A 135 -5.92 2.22 -10.71
C LEU A 135 -7.31 2.85 -10.67
N CYS A 136 -7.37 4.13 -10.33
CA CYS A 136 -8.61 4.87 -10.14
C CYS A 136 -8.73 6.06 -11.09
N TYR A 137 -9.97 6.43 -11.38
CA TYR A 137 -10.32 7.73 -11.97
C TYR A 137 -11.50 8.30 -11.18
N GLY A 138 -11.35 9.51 -10.63
CA GLY A 138 -12.35 10.04 -9.72
C GLY A 138 -12.53 9.14 -8.48
N SER A 139 -13.78 8.73 -8.21
CA SER A 139 -14.13 7.77 -7.15
C SER A 139 -14.15 6.30 -7.61
N ARG A 140 -13.97 6.04 -8.91
CA ARG A 140 -14.12 4.70 -9.50
C ARG A 140 -12.77 3.96 -9.56
N SER A 141 -12.76 2.70 -9.09
CA SER A 141 -11.67 1.75 -9.38
C SER A 141 -11.90 1.12 -10.76
N LEU A 142 -10.90 1.22 -11.63
CA LEU A 142 -10.94 0.74 -13.01
C LEU A 142 -10.26 -0.63 -13.13
N ALA A 143 -9.14 -0.78 -12.44
CA ALA A 143 -8.32 -1.97 -12.47
C ALA A 143 -7.50 -2.08 -11.17
N HIS A 144 -6.92 -3.25 -10.90
CA HIS A 144 -6.07 -3.45 -9.74
C HIS A 144 -4.90 -4.40 -10.02
N ALA A 145 -3.85 -4.27 -9.23
CA ALA A 145 -2.73 -5.22 -9.16
C ALA A 145 -2.64 -5.79 -7.74
N LEU A 146 -2.28 -7.06 -7.63
CA LEU A 146 -2.08 -7.76 -6.36
C LEU A 146 -0.59 -7.93 -6.10
N ILE A 147 -0.11 -7.34 -5.00
CA ILE A 147 1.29 -7.36 -4.59
C ILE A 147 1.45 -8.39 -3.45
N PRO A 148 2.29 -9.43 -3.60
CA PRO A 148 2.46 -10.50 -2.61
C PRO A 148 3.32 -10.02 -1.43
N ILE A 149 2.72 -9.22 -0.55
CA ILE A 149 3.41 -8.58 0.58
C ILE A 149 3.94 -9.59 1.62
N ASP A 150 3.43 -10.82 1.60
CA ASP A 150 3.95 -11.95 2.36
C ASP A 150 5.44 -12.23 2.06
N LYS A 151 5.91 -11.82 0.88
CA LYS A 151 7.31 -11.98 0.45
C LYS A 151 8.24 -10.85 0.89
N LEU A 152 7.72 -9.81 1.55
CA LEU A 152 8.51 -8.64 1.94
C LEU A 152 9.65 -9.01 2.92
N ILE A 153 9.34 -9.78 3.96
CA ILE A 153 10.33 -10.20 4.97
C ILE A 153 10.74 -11.65 4.70
N ARG A 154 12.01 -11.88 4.37
CA ARG A 154 12.49 -13.24 4.07
C ARG A 154 12.43 -14.13 5.32
N PRO A 155 12.21 -15.46 5.16
CA PRO A 155 12.07 -16.38 6.29
C PRO A 155 13.25 -16.41 7.27
N ASN A 156 14.47 -16.13 6.78
CA ASN A 156 15.70 -16.23 7.57
C ASN A 156 16.17 -14.89 8.17
N ASP A 157 15.53 -13.78 7.83
CA ASP A 157 15.95 -12.45 8.29
C ASP A 157 15.48 -12.20 9.72
N ARG A 158 16.35 -12.38 10.72
CA ARG A 158 15.96 -12.23 12.14
C ARG A 158 16.00 -10.79 12.65
N LEU A 159 16.84 -9.95 12.05
CA LEU A 159 17.13 -8.60 12.55
C LEU A 159 16.91 -7.48 11.52
N LEU A 160 16.67 -7.81 10.24
CA LEU A 160 16.64 -6.84 9.14
C LEU A 160 17.84 -5.89 9.18
N ASN A 161 19.06 -6.46 9.21
CA ASN A 161 20.30 -5.67 9.17
C ASN A 161 20.37 -4.77 7.93
N GLU A 162 19.72 -5.18 6.85
CA GLU A 162 19.44 -4.39 5.66
C GLU A 162 17.93 -4.22 5.48
N SER A 163 17.53 -3.15 4.80
CA SER A 163 16.13 -2.90 4.45
C SER A 163 15.56 -4.05 3.60
N ALA A 164 14.48 -4.65 4.07
CA ALA A 164 13.69 -5.56 3.26
C ALA A 164 13.03 -4.80 2.10
N LEU A 165 13.24 -5.27 0.87
CA LEU A 165 12.72 -4.64 -0.35
C LEU A 165 11.95 -5.68 -1.18
N LEU A 166 10.68 -5.35 -1.47
CA LEU A 166 9.85 -6.07 -2.43
C LEU A 166 9.62 -5.17 -3.66
N GLU A 167 10.51 -5.28 -4.63
CA GLU A 167 10.44 -4.55 -5.89
C GLU A 167 10.04 -5.50 -7.02
N GLY A 168 9.17 -5.03 -7.92
CA GLY A 168 8.70 -5.85 -9.04
C GLY A 168 7.75 -5.10 -9.96
N LYS A 169 7.48 -5.71 -11.12
CA LYS A 169 6.43 -5.30 -12.04
C LYS A 169 5.24 -6.24 -11.84
N TYR A 170 4.05 -5.66 -11.66
CA TYR A 170 2.84 -6.41 -11.38
C TYR A 170 1.78 -6.06 -12.42
N GLU A 171 1.13 -7.08 -12.97
CA GLU A 171 0.10 -6.90 -13.98
C GLU A 171 -1.16 -6.28 -13.36
N VAL A 172 -1.73 -5.33 -14.10
CA VAL A 172 -2.96 -4.63 -13.71
C VAL A 172 -4.12 -5.31 -14.42
N SER A 173 -5.05 -5.85 -13.64
CA SER A 173 -6.23 -6.58 -14.12
C SER A 173 -7.48 -5.71 -14.02
N CYS A 174 -8.32 -5.70 -15.06
CA CYS A 174 -9.57 -4.94 -15.07
C CYS A 174 -10.51 -5.40 -13.94
N CYS A 175 -11.15 -4.45 -13.25
CA CYS A 175 -12.14 -4.76 -12.22
C CYS A 175 -13.46 -5.32 -12.81
N GLN A 176 -13.65 -5.19 -14.13
CA GLN A 176 -14.82 -5.70 -14.83
C GLN A 176 -14.45 -6.95 -15.64
N THR A 177 -15.14 -8.06 -15.35
CA THR A 177 -15.02 -9.31 -16.11
C THR A 177 -16.17 -9.39 -17.10
N VAL A 178 -15.86 -9.48 -18.39
CA VAL A 178 -16.86 -9.68 -19.44
C VAL A 178 -17.05 -11.18 -19.68
N HIS A 179 -18.23 -11.69 -19.39
CA HIS A 179 -18.63 -13.04 -19.81
C HIS A 179 -19.33 -12.95 -21.17
N TYR A 180 -18.87 -13.73 -22.15
CA TYR A 180 -19.53 -13.84 -23.44
C TYR A 180 -19.77 -15.31 -23.82
N HIS A 181 -20.85 -15.55 -24.55
CA HIS A 181 -21.15 -16.83 -25.19
C HIS A 181 -21.44 -16.56 -26.66
N THR A 182 -20.77 -17.26 -27.55
CA THR A 182 -21.05 -17.22 -28.99
C THR A 182 -21.67 -18.55 -29.40
N ARG A 183 -22.79 -18.50 -30.10
CA ARG A 183 -23.46 -19.66 -30.67
C ARG A 183 -23.65 -19.41 -32.16
N THR A 184 -23.08 -20.28 -32.98
CA THR A 184 -23.36 -20.37 -34.41
C THR A 184 -24.38 -21.49 -34.63
N SER A 185 -25.38 -21.23 -35.49
CA SER A 185 -26.29 -22.26 -36.00
C SER A 185 -26.23 -22.25 -37.53
N ALA A 186 -26.33 -23.43 -38.14
CA ALA A 186 -26.54 -23.58 -39.58
C ALA A 186 -28.01 -23.36 -39.95
#